data_AF-A0A162L5R0-F1
#
_entry.id   AF-A0A162L5R0-F1
#
_cell.length_a   1.000
_cell.length_b   1.000
_cell.length_c   1.000
_cell.angle_alpha   90.00
_cell.angle_beta   90.00
_cell.angle_gamma   90.00
#
_symmetry.space_group_name_H-M   'P 1'
#
loop_
_entity.id
_entity.type
_entity.pdbx_description
1 polymer ?
#
loop_
_entity_poly.entity_id
_entity_poly.type
_entity_poly.pdbx_seq_one_letter_code
_entity_poly.pdbx_strand_id
1 'polypeptide(L)'
;MEALVAHMWPADDLSPDGVVLGIAVFIDRQLAGAYGQGDRLYLSGPFRQGKPEHGYQLACTPEAYLKVGLRHLAEISDRRHAAPPDRLTADQLEALLHDISETPPEPAAFDLKAWFNELFYPLFVRGAFADPIYGGNRDKQAWRMIGYPGLPATYTTDMVTWRGRRHPASDTPMSIQDFS
;
A
#
# COMPACT_ATOMS: atom_id res chain seq x y z
N MET A 1 8.25 4.95 -6.95
CA MET A 1 7.54 4.10 -5.97
C MET A 1 8.13 4.27 -4.58
N GLU A 2 9.42 4.03 -4.40
CA GLU A 2 10.09 4.17 -3.10
C GLU A 2 9.92 5.55 -2.46
N ALA A 3 10.05 6.65 -3.22
CA ALA A 3 9.79 8.00 -2.70
C ALA A 3 8.39 8.17 -2.10
N LEU A 4 7.35 7.63 -2.75
CA LEU A 4 5.97 7.69 -2.23
C LEU A 4 5.85 6.89 -0.93
N VAL A 5 6.42 5.69 -0.91
CA VAL A 5 6.38 4.78 0.24
C VAL A 5 7.13 5.36 1.45
N ALA A 6 8.33 5.92 1.23
CA ALA A 6 9.12 6.55 2.28
C ALA A 6 8.44 7.81 2.82
N HIS A 7 7.73 8.56 1.97
CA HIS A 7 6.97 9.73 2.40
C HIS A 7 5.73 9.36 3.22
N MET A 8 4.99 8.33 2.79
CA MET A 8 3.78 7.86 3.49
C MET A 8 4.08 7.08 4.78
N TRP A 9 5.28 6.51 4.91
CA TRP A 9 5.80 5.92 6.14
C TRP A 9 7.22 6.46 6.40
N PRO A 10 7.33 7.67 6.98
CA PRO A 10 8.62 8.25 7.30
C PRO A 10 9.29 7.49 8.45
N ALA A 11 10.62 7.48 8.47
CA ALA A 11 11.36 6.97 9.63
C ALA A 11 11.15 7.88 10.84
N ASP A 12 10.97 7.26 12.01
CA ASP A 12 10.84 7.93 13.31
C ASP A 12 11.45 7.08 14.43
N ASP A 13 11.24 7.47 15.69
CA ASP A 13 11.75 6.75 16.85
C ASP A 13 11.13 5.35 17.03
N LEU A 14 10.01 5.06 16.35
CA LEU A 14 9.24 3.82 16.52
C LEU A 14 9.46 2.84 15.37
N SER A 15 9.81 3.33 14.18
CA SER A 15 9.91 2.52 12.98
C SER A 15 10.89 3.08 11.95
N PRO A 16 11.54 2.21 11.15
CA PRO A 16 12.28 2.68 9.97
C PRO A 16 11.31 3.15 8.88
N ASP A 17 11.83 3.78 7.82
CA ASP A 17 10.99 4.19 6.70
C ASP A 17 10.33 2.99 5.97
N GLY A 18 9.31 3.29 5.18
CA GLY A 18 8.55 2.28 4.44
C GLY A 18 9.38 1.46 3.42
N VAL A 19 10.50 1.98 2.94
CA VAL A 19 11.39 1.26 2.01
C VAL A 19 12.19 0.21 2.77
N VAL A 20 12.76 0.57 3.92
CA VAL A 20 13.44 -0.34 4.84
C VAL A 20 12.46 -1.37 5.42
N LEU A 21 11.21 -0.98 5.66
CA LEU A 21 10.13 -1.90 6.04
C LEU A 21 9.77 -2.90 4.91
N GLY A 22 10.22 -2.66 3.68
CA GLY A 22 10.01 -3.56 2.54
C GLY A 22 8.67 -3.37 1.83
N ILE A 23 7.94 -2.28 2.08
CA ILE A 23 6.64 -2.05 1.45
C ILE A 23 6.77 -2.02 -0.07
N ALA A 24 7.79 -1.35 -0.63
CA ALA A 24 8.02 -1.32 -2.07
C ALA A 24 8.29 -2.72 -2.66
N VAL A 25 9.04 -3.56 -1.94
CA VAL A 25 9.32 -4.96 -2.33
C VAL A 25 8.04 -5.81 -2.30
N PHE A 26 7.20 -5.64 -1.28
CA PHE A 26 5.89 -6.28 -1.24
C PHE A 26 5.06 -5.92 -2.47
N ILE A 27 4.96 -4.62 -2.78
CA ILE A 27 4.18 -4.13 -3.92
C ILE A 27 4.71 -4.77 -5.20
N ASP A 28 6.02 -4.71 -5.46
CA ASP A 28 6.63 -5.31 -6.65
C ASP A 28 6.30 -6.81 -6.79
N ARG A 29 6.43 -7.58 -5.69
CA ARG A 29 6.08 -9.02 -5.67
C ARG A 29 4.59 -9.27 -5.95
N GLN A 30 3.69 -8.45 -5.38
CA GLN A 30 2.26 -8.59 -5.64
C GLN A 30 1.93 -8.34 -7.12
N LEU A 31 2.60 -7.39 -7.76
CA LEU A 31 2.39 -7.03 -9.16
C LEU A 31 3.00 -8.04 -10.13
N ALA A 32 4.13 -8.65 -9.75
CA ALA A 32 4.75 -9.73 -10.52
C ALA A 32 3.99 -11.07 -10.39
N GLY A 33 3.18 -11.24 -9.33
CA GLY A 33 2.42 -12.45 -9.08
C GLY A 33 1.04 -12.49 -9.74
N ALA A 34 0.31 -13.58 -9.48
CA ALA A 34 -1.04 -13.84 -9.99
C ALA A 34 -2.04 -12.70 -9.72
N TYR A 35 -1.89 -11.99 -8.59
CA TYR A 35 -2.69 -10.79 -8.30
C TYR A 35 -2.45 -9.70 -9.34
N GLY A 36 -1.19 -9.31 -9.55
CA GLY A 36 -0.82 -8.27 -10.49
C GLY A 36 -1.11 -8.59 -11.95
N GLN A 37 -1.04 -9.86 -12.32
CA GLN A 37 -1.41 -10.35 -13.65
C GLN A 37 -2.92 -10.51 -13.83
N GLY A 38 -3.70 -10.39 -12.75
CA GLY A 38 -5.16 -10.43 -12.82
C GLY A 38 -5.72 -11.83 -13.07
N ASP A 39 -5.04 -12.89 -12.62
CA ASP A 39 -5.43 -14.30 -12.85
C ASP A 39 -6.86 -14.63 -12.39
N ARG A 40 -7.38 -13.87 -11.42
CA ARG A 40 -8.75 -14.01 -10.87
C ARG A 40 -9.72 -12.94 -11.35
N LEU A 41 -9.30 -12.09 -12.28
CA LEU A 41 -10.11 -11.00 -12.83
C LEU A 41 -10.69 -11.39 -14.18
N TYR A 42 -11.88 -10.89 -14.46
CA TYR A 42 -12.48 -10.99 -15.78
C TYR A 42 -11.91 -9.88 -16.66
N LEU A 43 -10.94 -10.22 -17.51
CA LEU A 43 -10.23 -9.29 -18.40
C LEU A 43 -10.64 -9.42 -19.88
N SER A 44 -11.65 -10.25 -20.16
CA SER A 44 -12.22 -10.38 -21.49
C SER A 44 -13.38 -9.39 -21.64
N GLY A 45 -13.43 -8.60 -22.71
CA GLY A 45 -14.58 -7.74 -22.95
C GLY A 45 -15.90 -8.54 -23.15
N PRO A 46 -17.05 -7.86 -23.22
CA PRO A 46 -17.23 -6.42 -23.08
C PRO A 46 -17.26 -5.98 -21.60
N PHE A 47 -16.63 -4.84 -21.32
CA PHE A 47 -16.71 -4.19 -20.01
C PHE A 47 -17.93 -3.28 -19.94
N ARG A 48 -18.60 -3.24 -18.78
CA ARG A 48 -19.73 -2.36 -18.52
C ARG A 48 -19.44 -1.55 -17.27
N GLN A 49 -19.82 -0.27 -17.29
CA GLN A 49 -19.71 0.55 -16.08
C GLN A 49 -20.64 0.00 -15.01
N GLY A 50 -20.05 -0.46 -13.91
CA GLY A 50 -20.77 -0.91 -12.72
C GLY A 50 -21.22 0.27 -11.86
N LYS A 51 -22.01 -0.03 -10.83
CA LYS A 51 -22.23 0.92 -9.75
C LYS A 51 -20.99 0.98 -8.85
N PRO A 52 -20.73 2.08 -8.13
CA PRO A 52 -19.60 2.17 -7.21
C PRO A 52 -19.53 1.02 -6.19
N GLU A 53 -20.67 0.49 -5.74
CA GLU A 53 -20.72 -0.60 -4.75
C GLU A 53 -20.22 -1.94 -5.29
N HIS A 54 -20.12 -2.10 -6.62
CA HIS A 54 -19.58 -3.32 -7.24
C HIS A 54 -18.05 -3.36 -7.22
N GLY A 55 -17.43 -2.33 -6.68
CA GLY A 55 -15.99 -2.16 -6.67
C GLY A 55 -15.42 -2.03 -8.08
N TYR A 56 -14.13 -2.30 -8.15
CA TYR A 56 -13.32 -2.01 -9.32
C TYR A 56 -13.56 -3.00 -10.49
N GLN A 57 -14.09 -2.51 -11.61
CA GLN A 57 -14.45 -3.30 -12.81
C GLN A 57 -13.59 -2.93 -14.01
N LEU A 58 -12.29 -3.18 -13.89
CA LEU A 58 -11.33 -2.59 -14.81
C LEU A 58 -10.95 -3.49 -15.97
N ALA A 59 -10.77 -2.85 -17.13
CA ALA A 59 -10.34 -3.48 -18.38
C ALA A 59 -8.84 -3.81 -18.46
N CYS A 60 -8.09 -3.69 -17.36
CA CYS A 60 -6.67 -4.03 -17.35
C CYS A 60 -6.25 -4.67 -16.01
N THR A 61 -5.05 -5.26 -16.01
CA THR A 61 -4.50 -5.93 -14.84
C THR A 61 -4.14 -4.92 -13.74
N PRO A 62 -4.07 -5.32 -12.46
CA PRO A 62 -3.62 -4.42 -11.38
C PRO A 62 -2.21 -3.86 -11.63
N GLU A 63 -1.31 -4.64 -12.25
CA GLU A 63 0.00 -4.15 -12.67
C GLU A 63 -0.09 -3.02 -13.69
N ALA A 64 -0.88 -3.22 -14.76
CA ALA A 64 -1.08 -2.21 -15.79
C ALA A 64 -1.73 -0.95 -15.19
N TYR A 65 -2.74 -1.12 -14.34
CA TYR A 65 -3.40 0.00 -13.67
C TYR A 65 -2.44 0.80 -12.80
N LEU A 66 -1.57 0.10 -12.04
CA LEU A 66 -0.56 0.77 -11.23
C LEU A 66 0.37 1.63 -12.08
N LYS A 67 0.92 1.05 -13.15
CA LYS A 67 1.86 1.73 -14.05
C LYS A 67 1.25 2.96 -14.73
N VAL A 68 -0.02 2.87 -15.13
CA VAL A 68 -0.75 4.01 -15.73
C VAL A 68 -0.93 5.13 -14.71
N GLY A 69 -1.34 4.82 -13.47
CA GLY A 69 -1.49 5.86 -12.44
C GLY A 69 -0.17 6.49 -12.02
N LEU A 70 0.92 5.74 -11.92
CA LEU A 70 2.26 6.30 -11.67
C LEU A 70 2.69 7.28 -12.77
N ARG A 71 2.37 6.98 -14.03
CA ARG A 71 2.65 7.87 -15.16
C ARG A 71 1.83 9.17 -15.05
N HIS A 72 0.53 9.08 -14.77
CA HIS A 72 -0.31 10.28 -14.61
C HIS A 72 0.08 11.11 -13.38
N LEU A 73 0.51 10.47 -12.29
CA LEU A 73 1.07 11.16 -11.14
C LEU A 73 2.33 11.95 -11.51
N ALA A 74 3.23 11.35 -12.30
CA ALA A 74 4.42 12.02 -12.79
C ALA A 74 4.09 13.18 -13.74
N GLU A 75 3.08 13.06 -14.60
CA GLU A 75 2.61 14.14 -15.48
C GLU A 75 2.05 15.33 -14.69
N ILE A 76 1.34 15.10 -13.58
CA ILE A 76 0.85 16.19 -12.72
C ILE A 76 2.01 16.86 -11.99
N SER A 77 2.92 16.05 -11.44
CA SER A 77 4.13 16.54 -10.78
C SER A 77 4.96 17.43 -11.70
N ASP A 78 5.21 16.98 -12.94
CA ASP A 78 5.97 17.74 -13.93
C ASP A 78 5.28 19.05 -14.32
N ARG A 79 3.96 19.02 -14.58
CA ARG A 79 3.20 20.24 -14.91
C ARG A 79 3.21 21.29 -13.80
N ARG A 80 3.22 20.88 -12.53
CA ARG A 80 3.15 21.79 -11.38
C ARG A 80 4.52 22.26 -10.88
N HIS A 81 5.52 21.40 -10.97
CA HIS A 81 6.80 21.59 -10.30
C HIS A 81 8.02 21.42 -11.22
N ALA A 82 7.82 21.08 -12.51
CA ALA A 82 8.89 20.75 -13.45
C ALA A 82 9.86 19.68 -12.91
N ALA A 83 9.32 18.74 -12.13
CA ALA A 83 10.07 17.70 -11.45
C ALA A 83 9.20 16.43 -11.31
N PRO A 84 9.80 15.23 -11.42
CA PRO A 84 9.11 13.99 -11.09
C PRO A 84 8.86 13.86 -9.58
N PRO A 85 7.94 12.97 -9.14
CA PRO A 85 7.54 12.86 -7.73
C PRO A 85 8.70 12.57 -6.75
N ASP A 86 9.72 11.84 -7.20
CA ASP A 86 10.92 11.50 -6.41
C ASP A 86 11.92 12.67 -6.24
N ARG A 87 11.67 13.80 -6.91
CA ARG A 87 12.46 15.04 -6.79
C ARG A 87 11.69 16.20 -6.17
N LEU A 88 10.45 15.97 -5.73
CA LEU A 88 9.68 16.96 -5.01
C LEU A 88 10.22 17.14 -3.58
N THR A 89 9.97 18.31 -3.00
CA THR A 89 10.12 18.49 -1.55
C THR A 89 9.05 17.69 -0.80
N ALA A 90 9.25 17.42 0.49
CA ALA A 90 8.26 16.72 1.31
C ALA A 90 6.89 17.43 1.28
N ASP A 91 6.85 18.76 1.43
CA ASP A 91 5.60 19.53 1.39
C ASP A 91 4.91 19.45 0.02
N GLN A 92 5.68 19.46 -1.07
CA GLN A 92 5.12 19.33 -2.43
C GLN A 92 4.56 17.93 -2.66
N LEU A 93 5.26 16.90 -2.20
CA LEU A 93 4.82 15.51 -2.32
C LEU A 93 3.57 15.25 -1.46
N GLU A 94 3.54 15.76 -0.23
CA GLU A 94 2.37 15.71 0.66
C GLU A 94 1.15 16.36 0.00
N ALA A 95 1.30 17.59 -0.51
CA ALA A 95 0.23 18.29 -1.20
C ALA A 95 -0.26 17.53 -2.45
N LEU A 96 0.66 16.94 -3.22
CA LEU A 96 0.31 16.13 -4.39
C LEU A 96 -0.46 14.87 -3.99
N LEU A 97 -0.04 14.16 -2.93
CA LEU A 97 -0.70 12.96 -2.44
C LEU A 97 -2.09 13.26 -1.86
N HIS A 98 -2.21 14.36 -1.10
CA HIS A 98 -3.49 14.83 -0.59
C HIS A 98 -4.46 15.21 -1.71
N ASP A 99 -3.97 15.92 -2.74
CA ASP A 99 -4.79 16.30 -3.89
C ASP A 99 -5.35 15.06 -4.60
N ILE A 100 -4.50 14.05 -4.90
CA ILE A 100 -5.00 12.84 -5.57
C ILE A 100 -5.90 11.99 -4.68
N SER A 101 -5.74 12.02 -3.35
CA SER A 101 -6.62 11.26 -2.45
C SER A 101 -8.01 11.87 -2.31
N GLU A 102 -8.12 13.20 -2.38
CA GLU A 102 -9.36 13.93 -2.11
C GLU A 102 -9.98 14.56 -3.35
N THR A 103 -9.26 15.46 -4.02
CA THR A 103 -9.77 16.30 -5.12
C THR A 103 -8.71 16.42 -6.21
N PRO A 104 -8.55 15.40 -7.08
CA PRO A 104 -7.52 15.42 -8.11
C PRO A 104 -7.73 16.61 -9.06
N PRO A 105 -6.65 17.22 -9.58
CA PRO A 105 -6.75 18.38 -10.45
C PRO A 105 -7.46 18.06 -11.77
N GLU A 106 -8.41 18.92 -12.15
CA GLU A 106 -9.18 18.83 -13.39
C GLU A 106 -8.51 19.55 -14.57
N PRO A 107 -8.74 19.14 -15.84
CA PRO A 107 -9.49 17.94 -16.24
C PRO A 107 -8.70 16.65 -15.97
N ALA A 108 -9.32 15.68 -15.30
CA ALA A 108 -8.70 14.39 -15.03
C ALA A 108 -8.81 13.45 -16.24
N ALA A 109 -7.68 13.19 -16.92
CA ALA A 109 -7.61 12.18 -17.99
C ALA A 109 -7.69 10.73 -17.45
N PHE A 110 -7.50 10.56 -16.15
CA PHE A 110 -7.45 9.29 -15.45
C PHE A 110 -7.92 9.50 -14.02
N ASP A 111 -8.70 8.55 -13.49
CA ASP A 111 -9.20 8.60 -12.12
C ASP A 111 -8.08 8.25 -11.13
N LEU A 112 -7.24 9.24 -10.82
CA LEU A 112 -6.16 9.12 -9.84
C LEU A 112 -6.69 8.92 -8.42
N LYS A 113 -7.91 9.37 -8.13
CA LYS A 113 -8.51 9.20 -6.81
C LYS A 113 -8.88 7.75 -6.56
N ALA A 114 -9.56 7.10 -7.50
CA ALA A 114 -9.80 5.67 -7.44
C ALA A 114 -8.47 4.89 -7.44
N TRP A 115 -7.51 5.29 -8.27
CA TRP A 115 -6.19 4.62 -8.33
C TRP A 115 -5.46 4.66 -6.99
N PHE A 116 -5.42 5.82 -6.35
CA PHE A 116 -4.73 5.98 -5.08
C PHE A 116 -5.46 5.22 -3.96
N ASN A 117 -6.77 5.44 -3.82
CA ASN A 117 -7.54 4.93 -2.68
C ASN A 117 -7.90 3.45 -2.80
N GLU A 118 -8.10 2.92 -4.01
CA GLU A 118 -8.58 1.54 -4.22
C GLU A 118 -7.46 0.57 -4.59
N LEU A 119 -6.33 1.04 -5.13
CA LEU A 119 -5.18 0.21 -5.50
C LEU A 119 -3.95 0.51 -4.66
N PHE A 120 -3.39 1.72 -4.77
CA PHE A 120 -2.07 2.02 -4.22
C PHE A 120 -2.04 2.01 -2.69
N TYR A 121 -2.96 2.72 -2.04
CA TYR A 121 -3.05 2.79 -0.58
C TYR A 121 -3.35 1.41 0.05
N PRO A 122 -4.29 0.59 -0.45
CA PRO A 122 -4.47 -0.77 0.04
C PRO A 122 -3.25 -1.68 -0.17
N LEU A 123 -2.46 -1.49 -1.23
CA LEU A 123 -1.20 -2.20 -1.43
C LEU A 123 -0.13 -1.75 -0.42
N PHE A 124 -0.04 -0.44 -0.15
CA PHE A 124 0.84 0.13 0.87
C PHE A 124 0.51 -0.42 2.26
N VAL A 125 -0.76 -0.39 2.68
CA VAL A 125 -1.21 -0.93 3.98
C VAL A 125 -0.90 -2.42 4.10
N ARG A 126 -1.18 -3.20 3.04
CA ARG A 126 -0.82 -4.63 3.02
C ARG A 126 0.69 -4.84 3.09
N GLY A 127 1.49 -4.03 2.41
CA GLY A 127 2.95 -4.10 2.49
C GLY A 127 3.50 -3.74 3.87
N ALA A 128 2.83 -2.86 4.61
CA ALA A 128 3.22 -2.51 5.96
C ALA A 128 2.84 -3.59 6.99
N PHE A 129 1.66 -4.20 6.87
CA PHE A 129 1.08 -5.01 7.95
C PHE A 129 0.87 -6.49 7.65
N ALA A 130 1.06 -6.97 6.41
CA ALA A 130 1.01 -8.39 6.12
C ALA A 130 2.19 -9.15 6.77
N ASP A 131 2.11 -10.48 6.73
CA ASP A 131 3.19 -11.34 7.20
C ASP A 131 4.48 -11.09 6.37
N PRO A 132 5.65 -10.99 7.01
CA PRO A 132 6.92 -10.72 6.33
C PRO A 132 7.28 -11.72 5.23
N ILE A 133 6.71 -12.93 5.24
CA ILE A 133 6.88 -13.93 4.16
C ILE A 133 6.54 -13.35 2.78
N TYR A 134 5.64 -12.37 2.71
CA TYR A 134 5.24 -11.73 1.45
C TYR A 134 6.19 -10.59 0.99
N GLY A 135 7.22 -10.26 1.78
CA GLY A 135 8.29 -9.31 1.42
C GLY A 135 8.16 -7.90 2.01
N GLY A 136 7.02 -7.59 2.61
CA GLY A 136 6.79 -6.36 3.39
C GLY A 136 7.04 -6.59 4.87
N ASN A 137 6.68 -5.62 5.72
CA ASN A 137 6.79 -5.72 7.18
C ASN A 137 8.09 -6.39 7.67
N ARG A 138 9.23 -5.99 7.09
CA ARG A 138 10.51 -6.65 7.32
C ARG A 138 10.83 -6.71 8.81
N ASP A 139 11.34 -7.86 9.23
CA ASP A 139 11.62 -8.19 10.62
C ASP A 139 10.44 -8.05 11.57
N LYS A 140 9.19 -7.93 11.07
CA LYS A 140 7.97 -7.73 11.85
C LYS A 140 7.92 -6.37 12.56
N GLN A 141 8.61 -5.36 12.02
CA GLN A 141 8.76 -4.04 12.65
C GLN A 141 7.41 -3.32 12.83
N ALA A 142 6.51 -3.34 11.84
CA ALA A 142 5.20 -2.72 11.97
C ALA A 142 4.33 -3.44 13.01
N TRP A 143 4.48 -4.77 13.12
CA TRP A 143 3.81 -5.56 14.16
C TRP A 143 4.31 -5.19 15.57
N ARG A 144 5.63 -5.06 15.77
CA ARG A 144 6.19 -4.59 17.04
C ARG A 144 5.66 -3.21 17.42
N MET A 145 5.60 -2.30 16.44
CA MET A 145 5.11 -0.93 16.62
C MET A 145 3.67 -0.91 17.13
N ILE A 146 2.76 -1.67 16.52
CA ILE A 146 1.33 -1.71 16.93
C ILE A 146 1.05 -2.67 18.08
N GLY A 147 2.07 -3.36 18.61
CA GLY A 147 1.90 -4.34 19.69
C GLY A 147 1.22 -5.64 19.27
N TYR A 148 1.31 -6.02 17.99
CA TYR A 148 0.75 -7.27 17.48
C TYR A 148 1.73 -8.44 17.66
N PRO A 149 1.31 -9.55 18.30
CA PRO A 149 2.21 -10.67 18.64
C PRO A 149 2.46 -11.67 17.50
N GLY A 150 1.82 -11.51 16.33
CA GLY A 150 1.90 -12.52 15.27
C GLY A 150 1.02 -13.75 15.53
N LEU A 151 1.40 -14.89 14.96
CA LEU A 151 0.67 -16.17 15.01
C LEU A 151 1.22 -17.13 16.08
N PRO A 152 0.44 -18.11 16.60
CA PRO A 152 -1.00 -18.12 16.75
C PRO A 152 -1.34 -17.54 18.13
N ALA A 153 -1.40 -16.22 18.26
CA ALA A 153 -2.09 -15.66 19.42
C ALA A 153 -3.50 -16.25 19.43
N THR A 154 -3.91 -16.84 20.55
CA THR A 154 -5.29 -17.30 20.75
C THR A 154 -6.17 -16.07 20.85
N TYR A 155 -6.54 -15.52 19.69
CA TYR A 155 -7.14 -14.19 19.60
C TYR A 155 -8.41 -14.06 20.43
N THR A 156 -9.19 -15.13 20.66
CA THR A 156 -10.41 -15.05 21.45
C THR A 156 -10.16 -14.57 22.89
N THR A 157 -9.17 -15.14 23.58
CA THR A 157 -8.85 -14.76 24.96
C THR A 157 -7.96 -13.53 24.97
N ASP A 158 -6.96 -13.47 24.10
CA ASP A 158 -5.98 -12.40 24.08
C ASP A 158 -6.59 -11.06 23.65
N MET A 159 -7.55 -11.08 22.72
CA MET A 159 -8.27 -9.86 22.32
C MET A 159 -9.08 -9.29 23.49
N VAL A 160 -9.61 -10.12 24.40
CA VAL A 160 -10.31 -9.64 25.59
C VAL A 160 -9.31 -9.15 26.64
N THR A 161 -8.29 -9.93 26.94
CA THR A 161 -7.29 -9.64 27.99
C THR A 161 -6.46 -8.40 27.66
N TRP A 162 -6.08 -8.24 26.39
CA TRP A 162 -5.15 -7.21 25.92
C TRP A 162 -5.83 -6.12 25.08
N ARG A 163 -7.16 -6.01 25.10
CA ARG A 163 -7.87 -4.94 24.38
C ARG A 163 -7.36 -3.57 24.82
N GLY A 164 -6.87 -2.77 23.87
CA GLY A 164 -6.33 -1.44 24.16
C GLY A 164 -5.01 -1.44 24.94
N ARG A 165 -4.32 -2.58 25.02
CA ARG A 165 -3.02 -2.74 25.69
C ARG A 165 -2.05 -3.46 24.77
N ARG A 166 -0.76 -3.22 24.96
CA ARG A 166 0.30 -3.94 24.23
C ARG A 166 0.33 -5.40 24.69
N HIS A 167 0.39 -6.34 23.73
CA HIS A 167 0.50 -7.76 24.04
C HIS A 167 1.93 -8.12 24.50
N PRO A 168 2.16 -8.93 25.55
CA PRO A 168 3.51 -9.25 26.03
C PRO A 168 4.41 -9.90 24.98
N ALA A 169 3.85 -10.77 24.14
CA ALA A 169 4.59 -11.42 23.04
C ALA A 169 4.90 -10.49 21.84
N SER A 170 4.48 -9.22 21.87
CA SER A 170 4.72 -8.29 20.75
C SER A 170 6.15 -7.76 20.65
N ASP A 171 7.00 -8.02 21.66
CA ASP A 171 8.45 -7.78 21.55
C ASP A 171 9.12 -8.73 20.56
N THR A 172 8.60 -9.96 20.47
CA THR A 172 9.08 -11.01 19.57
C THR A 172 7.91 -11.59 18.78
N PRO A 173 7.30 -10.82 17.85
CA PRO A 173 6.18 -11.32 17.07
C PRO A 173 6.59 -12.54 16.24
N MET A 174 5.65 -13.44 15.99
CA MET A 174 5.89 -14.68 15.25
C MET A 174 5.19 -14.65 13.88
N SER A 175 5.97 -14.78 12.80
CA SER A 175 5.53 -14.91 11.41
C SER A 175 5.25 -16.38 11.06
N ILE A 176 4.53 -16.63 9.96
CA ILE A 176 4.37 -17.95 9.34
C ILE A 176 5.72 -18.68 9.19
N GLN A 177 6.77 -17.95 8.80
CA GLN A 177 8.11 -18.53 8.59
C GLN A 177 8.73 -19.07 9.87
N ASP A 178 8.35 -18.54 11.04
CA ASP A 178 8.90 -18.95 12.33
C ASP A 178 8.32 -20.31 12.80
N PHE A 179 7.36 -20.86 12.06
CA PHE A 179 6.72 -22.17 12.29
C PHE A 179 7.06 -23.22 11.22
N SER A 180 7.89 -22.87 10.23
CA SER A 180 8.24 -23.73 9.09
C SER A 180 9.59 -24.39 9.25
#